data_AF-A0A964NZ96-F1
#
_entry.id   AF-A0A964NZ96-F1
#
_cell.length_a   1.000
_cell.length_b   1.000
_cell.length_c   1.000
_cell.angle_alpha   90.00
_cell.angle_beta   90.00
_cell.angle_gamma   90.00
#
_symmetry.space_group_name_H-M   'P 1'
#
loop_
_entity.id
_entity.type
_entity.pdbx_description
1 polymer ?
#
loop_
_entity_poly.entity_id
_entity_poly.type
_entity_poly.pdbx_seq_one_letter_code
_entity_poly.pdbx_strand_id
1 'polypeptide(L)'
;MALRAAAAGARGAILLAEGDSAGALQAFHQSVQLWREAEAPYEAAMARAGLARAFHAMGDSDSSAMELRVARAALSQLGAALDLVTLI
;
A
#
# COMPACT_ATOMS: atom_id res chain seq x y z
N MET A 1 14.02 -10.73 -1.70
CA MET A 1 12.91 -10.23 -0.86
C MET A 1 11.93 -9.40 -1.67
N ALA A 2 12.42 -8.51 -2.54
CA ALA A 2 11.64 -7.75 -3.52
C ALA A 2 10.56 -8.55 -4.30
N LEU A 3 10.90 -9.71 -4.87
CA LEU A 3 9.91 -10.54 -5.60
C LEU A 3 8.74 -10.98 -4.71
N ARG A 4 9.01 -11.33 -3.45
CA ARG A 4 7.95 -11.71 -2.49
C ARG A 4 7.11 -10.50 -2.08
N ALA A 5 7.74 -9.33 -1.92
CA ALA A 5 7.07 -8.08 -1.62
C ALA A 5 6.11 -7.68 -2.74
N ALA A 6 6.57 -7.74 -4.00
CA ALA A 6 5.75 -7.51 -5.18
C ALA A 6 4.60 -8.52 -5.30
N ALA A 7 4.88 -9.81 -5.11
CA ALA A 7 3.86 -10.85 -5.16
C ALA A 7 2.77 -10.66 -4.08
N ALA A 8 3.16 -10.26 -2.87
CA ALA A 8 2.21 -9.94 -1.80
C ALA A 8 1.32 -8.72 -2.17
N GLY A 9 1.92 -7.67 -2.75
CA GLY A 9 1.16 -6.51 -3.23
C GLY A 9 0.19 -6.84 -4.36
N ALA A 10 0.62 -7.65 -5.34
CA ALA A 10 -0.24 -8.12 -6.42
C ALA A 10 -1.39 -8.99 -5.89
N ARG A 11 -1.11 -9.88 -4.94
CA ARG A 11 -2.14 -10.69 -4.26
C ARG A 11 -3.16 -9.79 -3.55
N GLY A 12 -2.71 -8.75 -2.86
CA GLY A 12 -3.60 -7.79 -2.21
C GLY A 12 -4.53 -7.08 -3.20
N ALA A 13 -4.02 -6.70 -4.37
CA ALA A 13 -4.83 -6.07 -5.42
C ALA A 13 -5.90 -7.02 -5.99
N ILE A 14 -5.56 -8.30 -6.17
CA ILE A 14 -6.50 -9.34 -6.62
C ILE A 14 -7.61 -9.54 -5.57
N LEU A 15 -7.23 -9.69 -4.30
CA LEU A 15 -8.20 -9.90 -3.21
C LEU A 15 -9.16 -8.71 -3.06
N LEU A 16 -8.70 -7.47 -3.26
CA LEU A 16 -9.59 -6.30 -3.31
C LEU A 16 -10.58 -6.38 -4.46
N ALA A 17 -10.12 -6.78 -5.64
CA ALA A 17 -11.01 -6.92 -6.80
C ALA A 17 -12.05 -8.02 -6.59
N GLU A 18 -11.73 -9.05 -5.80
CA GLU A 18 -12.63 -10.14 -5.40
C GLU A 18 -13.55 -9.76 -4.22
N GLY A 19 -13.35 -8.58 -3.60
CA GLY A 19 -14.11 -8.11 -2.44
C GLY A 19 -13.61 -8.64 -1.09
N ASP A 20 -12.55 -9.47 -1.06
CA ASP A 20 -11.90 -9.92 0.17
C ASP A 20 -10.95 -8.83 0.70
N SER A 21 -11.56 -7.82 1.32
CA SER A 21 -10.82 -6.68 1.87
C SER A 21 -9.93 -7.07 3.05
N ALA A 22 -10.30 -8.10 3.82
CA ALA A 22 -9.52 -8.58 4.96
C ALA A 22 -8.26 -9.34 4.49
N GLY A 23 -8.40 -10.22 3.50
CA GLY A 23 -7.27 -10.90 2.86
C GLY A 23 -6.34 -9.91 2.17
N ALA A 24 -6.91 -8.89 1.50
CA ALA A 24 -6.13 -7.83 0.90
C ALA A 24 -5.29 -7.04 1.92
N LEU A 25 -5.88 -6.70 3.08
CA LEU A 25 -5.20 -5.99 4.15
C LEU A 25 -3.95 -6.77 4.62
N GLN A 26 -4.09 -8.07 4.85
CA GLN A 26 -2.98 -8.92 5.26
C GLN A 26 -1.87 -8.97 4.19
N ALA A 27 -2.25 -9.13 2.92
CA ALA A 27 -1.30 -9.21 1.81
C ALA A 27 -0.53 -7.89 1.60
N PHE A 28 -1.21 -6.74 1.65
CA PHE A 28 -0.56 -5.44 1.56
C PHE A 28 0.31 -5.15 2.79
N HIS A 29 -0.11 -5.54 3.99
CA HIS A 29 0.71 -5.38 5.19
C HIS A 29 2.03 -6.14 5.06
N GLN A 30 1.98 -7.38 4.59
CA GLN A 30 3.18 -8.18 4.29
C GLN A 30 4.06 -7.51 3.22
N SER A 31 3.46 -6.97 2.15
CA SER A 31 4.19 -6.26 1.11
C SER A 31 4.96 -5.05 1.67
N VAL A 32 4.33 -4.24 2.53
CA VAL A 32 4.96 -3.10 3.19
C VAL A 32 6.15 -3.52 4.04
N GLN A 33 6.03 -4.57 4.86
CA GLN A 33 7.16 -5.02 5.70
C GLN A 33 8.33 -5.48 4.82
N LEU A 34 8.06 -6.28 3.80
CA LEU A 34 9.11 -6.80 2.92
C LEU A 34 9.81 -5.69 2.10
N TRP A 35 9.09 -4.65 1.69
CA TRP A 35 9.71 -3.49 1.02
C TRP A 35 10.53 -2.63 1.97
N ARG A 36 10.12 -2.49 3.23
CA ARG A 36 10.91 -1.81 4.26
C ARG A 36 12.20 -2.57 4.57
N GLU A 37 12.13 -3.89 4.71
CA GLU A 37 13.29 -4.76 4.89
C GLU A 37 14.24 -4.73 3.68
N ALA A 38 13.70 -4.50 2.48
CA ALA A 38 14.48 -4.34 1.25
C ALA A 38 15.01 -2.91 1.05
N GLU A 39 14.82 -2.00 2.00
CA GLU A 39 15.21 -0.58 1.92
C GLU A 39 14.67 0.11 0.65
N ALA A 40 13.44 -0.25 0.26
CA ALA A 40 12.77 0.22 -0.95
C ALA A 40 11.61 1.16 -0.58
N PRO A 41 11.89 2.44 -0.27
CA PRO A 41 10.91 3.37 0.31
C PRO A 41 9.77 3.72 -0.65
N TYR A 42 10.04 3.77 -1.96
CA TYR A 42 9.03 4.04 -2.98
C TYR A 42 7.99 2.91 -3.02
N GLU A 43 8.46 1.67 -3.14
CA GLU A 43 7.62 0.48 -3.23
C GLU A 43 6.86 0.24 -1.92
N ALA A 44 7.48 0.54 -0.77
CA ALA A 44 6.80 0.54 0.51
C ALA A 44 5.65 1.56 0.56
N ALA A 45 5.83 2.76 0.00
CA ALA A 45 4.77 3.76 -0.08
C ALA A 45 3.62 3.32 -1.00
N MET A 46 3.92 2.70 -2.14
CA MET A 46 2.91 2.17 -3.05
C MET A 46 2.12 1.01 -2.42
N ALA A 47 2.77 0.14 -1.66
CA ALA A 47 2.10 -0.92 -0.90
C ALA A 47 1.20 -0.35 0.21
N ARG A 48 1.60 0.75 0.86
CA ARG A 48 0.75 1.48 1.84
C ARG A 48 -0.48 2.11 1.21
N ALA A 49 -0.39 2.63 -0.02
CA ALA A 49 -1.56 3.05 -0.76
C ALA A 49 -2.54 1.88 -1.01
N GLY A 50 -2.02 0.67 -1.20
CA GLY A 50 -2.81 -0.57 -1.23
C GLY A 50 -3.52 -0.85 0.10
N LEU A 51 -2.84 -0.71 1.24
CA LEU A 51 -3.45 -0.81 2.57
C LEU A 51 -4.60 0.18 2.75
N ALA A 52 -4.41 1.43 2.33
CA ALA A 52 -5.46 2.43 2.44
C ALA A 52 -6.72 2.05 1.66
N ARG A 53 -6.57 1.52 0.44
CA ARG A 53 -7.71 1.01 -0.34
C ARG A 53 -8.42 -0.15 0.36
N ALA A 54 -7.67 -1.05 1.01
CA ALA A 54 -8.24 -2.14 1.78
C ALA A 54 -9.01 -1.65 3.01
N PHE A 55 -8.46 -0.72 3.77
CA PHE A 55 -9.17 -0.08 4.89
C PHE A 55 -10.44 0.63 4.44
N HIS A 56 -10.38 1.38 3.34
CA HIS A 56 -11.55 2.05 2.78
C HIS A 56 -12.64 1.06 2.38
N ALA A 57 -12.29 -0.05 1.73
CA ALA A 57 -13.25 -1.09 1.36
C ALA A 57 -13.90 -1.78 2.57
N MET A 58 -13.23 -1.79 3.73
CA MET A 58 -13.79 -2.27 5.01
C MET A 58 -14.63 -1.21 5.74
N GLY A 59 -14.73 0.01 5.23
CA GLY A 59 -15.40 1.13 5.89
C GLY A 59 -14.55 1.86 6.93
N ASP A 60 -13.29 1.46 7.13
CA ASP A 60 -12.35 2.12 8.04
C ASP A 60 -11.65 3.30 7.35
N SER A 61 -12.37 4.41 7.26
CA SER A 61 -11.89 5.62 6.58
C SER A 61 -10.75 6.32 7.33
N ASP A 62 -10.69 6.18 8.65
CA ASP A 62 -9.65 6.80 9.49
C ASP A 62 -8.30 6.12 9.26
N SER A 63 -8.26 4.78 9.28
CA SER A 63 -7.05 4.02 8.97
C SER A 63 -6.62 4.20 7.51
N SER A 64 -7.58 4.28 6.58
CA SER A 64 -7.31 4.60 5.17
C SER A 64 -6.60 5.95 5.01
N ALA A 65 -7.15 7.01 5.61
CA ALA A 65 -6.57 8.35 5.54
C ALA A 65 -5.19 8.43 6.20
N MET A 66 -4.97 7.68 7.28
CA MET A 66 -3.66 7.58 7.91
C MET A 66 -2.62 6.96 6.96
N GLU A 67 -2.91 5.80 6.37
CA GLU A 67 -1.98 5.13 5.47
C GLU A 67 -1.68 5.97 4.21
N LEU A 68 -2.68 6.66 3.65
CA LEU A 68 -2.46 7.60 2.53
C LEU A 68 -1.54 8.76 2.92
N ARG A 69 -1.69 9.33 4.11
CA ARG A 69 -0.79 10.40 4.57
C ARG A 69 0.66 9.91 4.68
N VAL A 70 0.87 8.70 5.19
CA VAL A 70 2.22 8.12 5.30
C VAL A 70 2.81 7.84 3.91
N ALA A 71 2.02 7.24 3.01
CA ALA A 71 2.45 6.99 1.63
C ALA A 71 2.81 8.30 0.92
N ARG A 72 1.97 9.33 1.05
CA ARG A 72 2.19 10.66 0.47
C ARG A 72 3.46 11.32 1.01
N ALA A 73 3.68 11.27 2.32
CA ALA A 73 4.88 11.84 2.94
C ALA A 73 6.17 11.19 2.40
N ALA A 74 6.19 9.86 2.28
CA ALA A 74 7.32 9.12 1.72
C ALA A 74 7.58 9.48 0.24
N LEU A 75 6.54 9.51 -0.58
CA LEU A 75 6.66 9.87 -2.00
C LEU A 75 7.10 11.33 -2.20
N SER A 76 6.60 12.25 -1.37
CA SER A 76 7.03 13.65 -1.38
C SER A 76 8.52 13.80 -1.05
N GLN A 77 9.03 13.05 -0.06
CA GLN A 77 10.46 13.05 0.28
C GLN A 77 11.34 12.51 -0.85
N LEU A 78 10.80 11.60 -1.67
CA LEU A 78 11.48 11.02 -2.83
C LEU A 78 11.36 11.89 -4.09
N GLY A 79 10.54 12.96 -4.07
CA GLY A 79 10.26 13.77 -5.27
C GLY A 79 9.36 13.07 -6.30
N ALA A 80 8.64 12.02 -5.90
CA ALA A 80 7.77 11.22 -6.78
C ALA A 80 6.43 11.93 -7.07
N ALA A 81 6.49 13.07 -7.75
CA ALA A 81 5.35 13.97 -7.96
C ALA A 81 4.20 13.33 -8.75
N LEU A 82 4.47 12.40 -9.68
CA LEU A 82 3.44 11.76 -10.49
C LEU A 82 2.54 10.84 -9.67
N ASP A 83 3.12 10.07 -8.73
CA ASP A 83 2.38 9.17 -7.86
C ASP A 83 1.59 9.90 -6.77
N LEU A 84 1.97 11.15 -6.43
CA LEU A 84 1.18 12.01 -5.55
C LEU A 84 -0.16 12.42 -6.16
N VAL A 85 -0.26 12.47 -7.49
CA VAL A 85 -1.48 12.85 -8.24
C VAL A 85 -2.46 11.69 -8.33
N THR A 86 -1.98 10.46 -8.43
CA THR A 86 -2.82 9.24 -8.49
C THR A 86 -3.39 8.85 -7.12
N LEU A 87 -2.87 9.42 -6.02
CA LEU A 87 -3.33 9.19 -4.64
C LEU A 87 -4.35 10.24 -4.14
N ILE A 88 -4.83 11.11 -5.01
CA ILE A 88 -5.87 12.12 -4.74
C ILE A 88 -7.22 11.57 -5.20
#